data_AF-M3VGC0-F1
#
_entry.id   AF-M3VGC0-F1
#
_cell.length_a   1.000
_cell.length_b   1.000
_cell.length_c   1.000
_cell.angle_alpha   90.00
_cell.angle_beta   90.00
_cell.angle_gamma   90.00
#
_symmetry.space_group_name_H-M   'P 1'
#
loop_
_entity.id
_entity.type
_entity.pdbx_description
1 polymer ?
#
loop_
_entity_poly.entity_id
_entity_poly.type
_entity_poly.pdbx_seq_one_letter_code
_entity_poly.pdbx_strand_id
1 'polypeptide(L)'
;MTAELTYRDVGASLRGEAPPGFHALHRETLIGRGADTFATARRSLLSWQVQRRSGVRVQTASDVVAEGVEAVADRYARALL
;
A
#
# COMPACT_ATOMS: atom_id res chain seq x y z
N MET A 1 -17.46 17.26 -8.22
CA MET A 1 -17.72 17.66 -6.83
C MET A 1 -16.89 16.78 -5.92
N THR A 2 -15.92 17.33 -5.19
CA THR A 2 -15.19 16.60 -4.14
C THR A 2 -15.88 16.88 -2.82
N ALA A 3 -16.39 15.84 -2.16
CA ALA A 3 -16.96 15.97 -0.81
C ALA A 3 -15.83 16.25 0.19
N GLU A 4 -16.11 17.08 1.20
CA GLU A 4 -15.15 17.39 2.25
C GLU A 4 -14.95 16.17 3.16
N LEU A 5 -13.68 15.91 3.53
CA LEU A 5 -13.34 14.81 4.43
C LEU A 5 -13.75 15.18 5.86
N THR A 6 -14.53 14.33 6.52
CA THR A 6 -15.11 14.64 7.84
C THR A 6 -14.36 14.01 9.02
N TYR A 7 -13.28 13.26 8.77
CA TYR A 7 -12.52 12.59 9.83
C TYR A 7 -11.36 13.46 10.35
N ARG A 8 -11.07 13.35 11.65
CA ARG A 8 -10.13 14.24 12.36
C ARG A 8 -8.70 14.16 11.84
N ASP A 9 -8.26 12.96 11.46
CA ASP A 9 -6.85 12.66 11.22
C ASP A 9 -6.41 12.90 9.77
N VAL A 10 -7.17 13.69 9.00
CA VAL A 10 -6.82 14.05 7.61
C VAL A 10 -5.41 14.66 7.58
N GLY A 11 -4.53 14.04 6.80
CA GLY A 11 -3.15 14.50 6.63
C GLY A 11 -2.19 14.13 7.77
N ALA A 12 -2.61 13.36 8.78
CA ALA A 12 -1.72 12.92 9.88
C ALA A 12 -0.45 12.21 9.37
N SER A 13 -0.56 11.41 8.31
CA SER A 13 0.57 10.72 7.70
C SER A 13 1.66 11.65 7.13
N LEU A 14 1.31 12.88 6.71
CA LEU A 14 2.29 13.88 6.26
C LEU A 14 3.21 14.35 7.39
N ARG A 15 2.75 14.24 8.64
CA ARG A 15 3.52 14.54 9.85
C ARG A 15 4.11 13.29 10.50
N GLY A 16 3.96 12.12 9.86
CA GLY A 16 4.39 10.83 10.42
C GLY A 16 3.51 10.34 11.59
N GLU A 17 2.33 10.94 11.78
CA GLU A 17 1.38 10.55 12.81
C GLU A 17 0.44 9.46 12.27
N ALA A 18 0.02 8.55 13.15
CA ALA A 18 -1.03 7.58 12.85
C ALA A 18 -2.20 7.77 13.83
N PRO A 19 -3.45 7.55 13.40
CA PRO A 19 -4.60 7.61 14.29
C PRO A 19 -4.44 6.64 15.48
N PRO A 20 -5.07 6.92 16.63
CA PRO A 20 -5.02 6.01 17.78
C PRO A 20 -5.45 4.59 17.40
N GLY A 21 -4.69 3.60 17.85
CA GLY A 21 -4.93 2.17 17.55
C GLY A 21 -4.28 1.66 16.25
N PHE A 22 -3.67 2.53 15.44
CA PHE A 22 -2.91 2.10 14.26
C PHE A 22 -1.43 1.92 14.59
N HIS A 23 -0.83 0.85 14.04
CA HIS A 23 0.62 0.68 14.06
C HIS A 23 1.23 1.43 12.87
N ALA A 24 2.00 2.48 13.17
CA ALA A 24 2.76 3.20 12.16
C ALA A 24 4.02 2.40 11.75
N LEU A 25 4.27 2.30 10.45
CA LEU A 25 5.53 1.80 9.90
C LEU A 25 6.01 2.76 8.82
N HIS A 26 7.21 3.31 9.01
CA HIS A 26 7.88 4.13 8.00
C HIS A 26 9.24 3.53 7.68
N ARG A 27 9.47 3.22 6.40
CA ARG A 27 10.72 2.67 5.87
C ARG A 27 10.99 3.28 4.52
N GLU A 28 12.20 3.75 4.33
CA GLU A 28 12.68 4.28 3.07
C GLU A 28 13.96 3.56 2.67
N THR A 29 14.07 3.25 1.39
CA THR A 29 15.28 2.67 0.83
C THR A 29 15.38 3.04 -0.64
N LEU A 30 16.60 3.21 -1.14
CA LEU A 30 16.84 3.51 -2.54
C LEU A 30 16.77 2.22 -3.37
N ILE A 31 15.78 2.13 -4.26
CA ILE A 31 15.57 0.96 -5.13
C ILE A 31 16.23 1.10 -6.52
N GLY A 32 16.93 2.21 -6.77
CA GLY A 32 17.61 2.54 -8.02
C GLY A 32 17.33 3.98 -8.48
N ARG A 33 17.80 4.34 -9.69
CA ARG A 33 17.64 5.68 -10.27
C ARG A 33 17.25 5.59 -11.74
N GLY A 34 16.67 6.67 -12.27
CA GLY A 34 16.32 6.80 -13.70
C GLY A 34 14.97 6.17 -14.08
N ALA A 35 14.60 6.38 -15.34
CA ALA A 35 13.28 6.02 -15.87
C ALA A 35 13.01 4.51 -15.86
N ASP A 36 14.01 3.67 -16.12
CA ASP A 36 13.85 2.21 -16.17
C ASP A 36 13.56 1.61 -14.79
N THR A 37 14.26 2.10 -13.77
CA THR A 37 13.98 1.75 -12.36
C THR A 37 12.55 2.14 -12.02
N PHE A 38 12.15 3.36 -12.35
CA PHE A 38 10.80 3.86 -12.07
C PHE A 38 9.72 3.03 -12.77
N ALA A 39 9.93 2.68 -14.05
CA ALA A 39 9.01 1.84 -14.80
C ALA A 39 8.86 0.45 -14.16
N THR A 40 9.96 -0.14 -13.68
CA THR A 40 9.97 -1.43 -12.99
C THR A 40 9.26 -1.36 -11.64
N ALA A 41 9.52 -0.32 -10.86
CA ALA A 41 8.83 -0.08 -9.59
C ALA A 41 7.32 0.10 -9.79
N ARG A 42 6.92 0.89 -10.80
CA ARG A 42 5.52 1.11 -11.14
C ARG A 42 4.83 -0.19 -11.56
N ARG A 43 5.44 -1.00 -12.43
CA ARG A 43 4.89 -2.30 -12.82
C ARG A 43 4.68 -3.20 -11.60
N SER A 44 5.69 -3.30 -10.73
CA SER A 44 5.61 -4.12 -9.52
C SER A 44 4.50 -3.67 -8.58
N LEU A 45 4.37 -2.36 -8.37
CA LEU A 45 3.32 -1.77 -7.54
C LEU A 45 1.94 -2.06 -8.12
N LEU A 46 1.75 -1.83 -9.42
CA LEU A 46 0.48 -2.04 -10.11
C LEU A 46 0.14 -3.52 -10.30
N SER A 47 1.09 -4.45 -10.15
CA SER A 47 0.84 -5.90 -10.18
C SER A 47 0.76 -6.53 -8.79
N TRP A 48 0.35 -5.77 -7.77
CA TRP A 48 0.14 -6.22 -6.39
C TRP A 48 1.39 -6.73 -5.65
N GLN A 49 2.60 -6.54 -6.20
CA GLN A 49 3.81 -7.19 -5.66
C GLN A 49 4.23 -6.58 -4.31
N VAL A 50 3.96 -5.31 -4.09
CA VAL A 50 4.29 -4.65 -2.81
C VAL A 50 3.50 -5.28 -1.66
N GLN A 51 2.20 -5.49 -1.85
CA GLN A 51 1.31 -6.12 -0.88
C GLN A 51 1.65 -7.60 -0.70
N ARG A 52 1.79 -8.36 -1.81
CA ARG A 52 2.10 -9.80 -1.74
C ARG A 52 3.43 -10.06 -1.03
N ARG A 53 4.45 -9.22 -1.27
CA ARG A 53 5.78 -9.36 -0.64
C ARG A 53 5.85 -8.81 0.79
N SER A 54 4.87 -8.04 1.24
CA SER A 54 4.76 -7.64 2.65
C SER A 54 4.14 -8.73 3.53
N GLY A 55 3.78 -9.88 2.96
CA GLY A 55 3.12 -10.99 3.65
C GLY A 55 1.60 -10.90 3.67
N VAL A 56 1.01 -9.92 2.97
CA VAL A 56 -0.44 -9.79 2.80
C VAL A 56 -0.89 -10.70 1.65
N ARG A 57 -1.92 -11.51 1.89
CA ARG A 57 -2.58 -12.24 0.81
C ARG A 57 -3.51 -11.29 0.08
N VAL A 58 -3.36 -11.20 -1.24
CA VAL A 58 -4.26 -10.43 -2.12
C VAL A 58 -5.09 -11.42 -2.95
N GLN A 59 -6.40 -11.38 -2.78
CA GLN A 59 -7.38 -12.09 -3.61
C GLN A 59 -8.08 -11.08 -4.51
N THR A 60 -7.97 -11.25 -5.82
CA THR A 60 -8.55 -10.34 -6.82
C THR A 60 -8.72 -11.09 -8.14
N ALA A 61 -9.68 -10.67 -8.94
CA ALA A 61 -9.89 -11.19 -10.29
C ALA A 61 -8.98 -10.52 -11.35
N SER A 62 -8.24 -9.47 -10.98
CA SER A 62 -7.37 -8.72 -11.88
C SER A 62 -5.91 -8.78 -11.45
N ASP A 63 -5.03 -9.08 -12.40
CA ASP A 63 -3.58 -9.04 -12.18
C ASP A 63 -3.01 -7.62 -12.05
N VAL A 64 -3.81 -6.60 -12.39
CA VAL A 64 -3.41 -5.19 -12.37
C VAL A 64 -4.34 -4.37 -11.48
N VAL A 65 -3.76 -3.49 -10.67
CA VAL A 65 -4.46 -2.45 -9.92
C VAL A 65 -5.00 -1.42 -10.90
N ALA A 66 -6.32 -1.28 -10.94
CA ALA A 66 -7.00 -0.26 -11.72
C ALA A 66 -8.23 0.22 -10.96
N GLU A 67 -8.77 1.37 -11.34
CA GLU A 67 -10.02 1.87 -10.79
C GLU A 67 -11.16 0.88 -11.05
N GLY A 68 -12.02 0.67 -10.04
CA GLY A 68 -13.10 -0.31 -10.10
C GLY A 68 -12.68 -1.77 -9.89
N VAL A 69 -11.38 -2.08 -9.77
CA VAL A 69 -10.93 -3.42 -9.42
C VAL A 69 -11.10 -3.65 -7.92
N GLU A 70 -11.88 -4.68 -7.60
CA GLU A 70 -12.02 -5.15 -6.23
C GLU A 70 -10.90 -6.14 -5.86
N ALA A 71 -10.42 -6.01 -4.62
CA ALA A 71 -9.45 -6.91 -4.05
C ALA A 71 -9.71 -7.08 -2.55
N VAL A 72 -9.58 -8.31 -2.06
CA VAL A 72 -9.59 -8.62 -0.64
C VAL A 72 -8.15 -8.82 -0.18
N ALA A 73 -7.76 -8.08 0.85
CA ALA A 73 -6.46 -8.18 1.49
C ALA A 73 -6.63 -8.83 2.87
N ASP A 74 -6.04 -10.01 3.05
CA ASP A 74 -6.09 -10.76 4.32
C ASP A 74 -4.70 -10.89 4.93
N ARG A 75 -4.61 -10.73 6.25
CA ARG A 75 -3.37 -10.86 7.03
C ARG A 75 -3.38 -12.21 7.73
N TYR A 76 -2.33 -13.01 7.53
CA TYR A 76 -2.09 -14.15 8.42
C TYR A 76 -1.87 -13.68 9.87
N ALA A 77 -2.67 -14.22 10.80
CA ALA A 77 -2.30 -14.28 12.21
C ALA A 77 -1.01 -15.11 12.34
N ARG A 78 0.06 -14.50 12.88
CA ARG A 78 1.30 -15.14 13.36
C ARG A 78 1.86 -16.27 12.47
N ALA A 79 2.83 -15.94 11.62
CA ALA A 79 3.95 -16.87 11.46
C ALA A 79 4.77 -16.80 12.75
N LEU A 80 4.65 -17.83 13.59
CA LEU A 80 5.62 -18.11 14.64
C LEU A 80 7.00 -18.26 13.98
N LEU A 81 7.86 -17.28 14.20
CA LEU A 81 9.31 -17.45 14.35
C LEU A 81 9.73 -16.62 15.55
#